data_AF-A0A2T8KK86-F1
#
_entry.id   AF-A0A2T8KK86-F1
#
_cell.length_a   1.000
_cell.length_b   1.000
_cell.length_c   1.000
_cell.angle_alpha   90.00
_cell.angle_beta   90.00
_cell.angle_gamma   90.00
#
_symmetry.space_group_name_H-M   'P 1'
#
loop_
_entity.id
_entity.type
_entity.pdbx_description
1 polymer ?
#
loop_
_entity_poly.entity_id
_entity_poly.type
_entity_poly.pdbx_seq_one_letter_code
_entity_poly.pdbx_strand_id
1 'polypeptide(L)'
;MKRWEKRCKRTVIFDDEGNLLEDVPADPVEVGLRQKVSDARNKFEDLIQKAKSSDEGMDFLTSSLSNLEAPLQKMVPSVSNTKQDKFESFIGTKIPSDVTIHPPNDLKSKGRCKRIKKSKEISKGRATRTCSKCKQTGQHDARNCPNKSEQT
;
A
#
# COMPACT_ATOMS: atom_id res chain seq x y z
N MET A 1 -5.61 20.66 -18.07
CA MET A 1 -4.19 20.44 -17.66
C MET A 1 -3.28 21.35 -18.48
N LYS A 2 -2.67 22.37 -17.88
CA LYS A 2 -1.76 23.33 -18.53
C LYS A 2 -0.30 22.84 -18.53
N ARG A 3 -0.08 21.57 -18.90
CA ARG A 3 1.20 20.87 -18.70
C ARG A 3 2.35 21.41 -19.58
N TRP A 4 2.07 22.22 -20.59
CA TRP A 4 3.02 22.54 -21.66
C TRP A 4 3.36 24.03 -21.84
N GLU A 5 3.02 24.89 -20.87
CA GLU A 5 3.39 26.31 -20.94
C GLU A 5 4.76 26.57 -20.29
N LYS A 6 5.66 27.27 -21.01
CA LYS A 6 7.03 27.64 -20.56
C LYS A 6 7.08 28.50 -19.28
N ARG A 7 5.93 28.92 -18.74
CA ARG A 7 5.79 29.65 -17.47
C ARG A 7 4.77 28.95 -16.56
N CYS A 8 4.88 27.63 -16.42
CA CYS A 8 4.15 26.92 -15.36
C CYS A 8 4.78 27.30 -14.01
N LYS A 9 4.19 28.27 -13.31
CA LYS A 9 4.53 28.51 -11.90
C LYS A 9 4.26 27.21 -11.16
N ARG A 10 5.22 26.73 -10.36
CA ARG A 10 5.13 25.52 -9.53
C ARG A 10 3.80 25.59 -8.77
N THR A 11 2.80 24.85 -9.26
CA THR A 11 1.49 24.81 -8.63
C THR A 11 1.64 24.01 -7.36
N VAL A 12 1.18 24.59 -6.27
CA VAL A 12 1.01 23.92 -5.00
C VAL A 12 0.20 22.64 -5.22
N ILE A 13 0.76 21.48 -4.85
CA ILE A 13 0.14 20.17 -5.02
C ILE A 13 -0.51 19.80 -3.68
N PHE A 14 -1.72 19.25 -3.71
CA PHE A 14 -2.41 18.74 -2.54
C PHE A 14 -2.64 17.23 -2.71
N ASP A 15 -2.69 16.49 -1.61
CA ASP A 15 -3.11 15.09 -1.61
C ASP A 15 -4.64 14.96 -1.70
N ASP A 16 -5.14 13.72 -1.79
CA ASP A 16 -6.57 13.41 -1.89
C ASP A 16 -7.38 13.78 -0.62
N GLU A 17 -6.69 14.08 0.48
CA GLU A 17 -7.24 14.48 1.78
C GLU A 17 -7.23 16.02 1.95
N GLY A 18 -6.70 16.75 0.97
CA GLY A 18 -6.60 18.21 0.97
C GLY A 18 -5.40 18.75 1.75
N ASN A 19 -4.47 17.90 2.16
CA ASN A 19 -3.23 18.34 2.78
C ASN A 19 -2.26 18.85 1.71
N LEU A 20 -1.50 19.87 2.08
CA LEU A 20 -0.47 20.46 1.26
C LEU A 20 0.70 19.48 1.08
N LEU A 21 0.92 18.98 -0.13
CA LEU A 21 2.16 18.27 -0.50
C LEU A 21 3.24 19.33 -0.76
N GLU A 22 3.72 19.98 0.31
CA GLU A 22 4.99 20.68 0.25
C GLU A 22 6.11 19.64 0.05
N ASP A 23 7.08 19.95 -0.82
CA ASP A 23 8.39 19.29 -0.76
C ASP A 23 8.84 19.44 0.69
N VAL A 24 8.79 18.37 1.48
CA VAL A 24 9.13 18.39 2.91
C VAL A 24 10.41 19.20 3.04
N PRO A 25 10.38 20.39 3.67
CA PRO A 25 11.58 21.18 3.85
C PRO A 25 12.54 20.28 4.62
N ALA A 26 13.69 19.96 4.01
CA ALA A 26 14.68 19.11 4.67
C ALA A 26 14.91 19.68 6.06
N ASP A 27 14.60 18.88 7.08
CA ASP A 27 14.61 19.34 8.47
C ASP A 27 15.96 20.02 8.75
N PRO A 28 16.00 21.22 9.36
CA PRO A 28 17.26 21.95 9.55
C PRO A 28 18.34 21.14 10.27
N VAL A 29 17.95 20.19 11.13
CA VAL A 29 18.87 19.26 11.80
C VAL A 29 19.43 18.24 10.80
N GLU A 30 18.60 17.72 9.90
CA GLU A 30 19.01 16.80 8.83
C GLU A 30 19.99 17.46 7.86
N VAL A 31 19.72 18.71 7.45
CA VAL A 31 20.63 19.48 6.58
C VAL A 31 21.97 19.73 7.27
N GLY A 32 21.94 20.11 8.56
CA GLY A 32 23.16 20.31 9.35
C GLY A 32 23.99 19.02 9.49
N LEU A 33 23.34 17.87 9.64
CA LEU A 33 24.03 16.58 9.67
C LEU A 33 24.66 16.22 8.31
N ARG A 34 23.93 16.42 7.21
CA ARG A 34 24.44 16.21 5.84
C ARG A 34 25.67 17.05 5.55
N GLN A 35 25.71 18.30 6.02
CA GLN A 35 26.89 19.15 5.89
C GLN A 35 28.09 18.59 6.65
N LYS A 36 27.91 18.21 7.92
CA LYS A 36 28.99 17.61 8.74
C LYS A 36 29.55 16.34 8.13
N VAL A 37 28.70 15.48 7.56
CA VAL A 37 29.13 14.27 6.85
C VAL A 37 29.97 14.64 5.63
N SER A 38 29.54 15.64 4.86
CA SER A 38 30.28 16.12 3.69
C SER A 38 31.66 16.67 4.07
N ASP A 39 31.73 17.49 5.12
CA ASP A 39 32.99 18.05 5.62
C ASP A 39 33.96 16.97 6.10
N ALA A 40 33.46 15.95 6.81
CA ALA A 40 34.28 14.82 7.25
C ALA A 40 34.82 14.03 6.07
N ARG A 41 33.98 13.72 5.07
CA ARG A 41 34.38 13.01 3.85
C ARG A 41 35.47 13.75 3.10
N ASN A 42 35.30 15.06 2.89
CA ASN A 42 36.29 15.86 2.16
C ASN A 42 37.65 15.87 2.87
N LYS A 43 37.65 16.02 4.20
CA LYS A 43 38.89 15.94 4.99
C LYS A 43 39.58 14.59 4.88
N PHE A 44 38.82 13.49 4.91
CA PHE A 44 39.41 12.16 4.74
C PHE A 44 39.98 11.98 3.34
N GLU A 45 39.29 12.46 2.31
CA GLU A 45 39.81 12.43 0.94
C GLU A 45 41.12 13.22 0.84
N ASP A 46 41.21 14.42 1.42
CA ASP A 46 42.44 15.21 1.45
C ASP A 46 43.60 14.47 2.14
N LEU A 47 43.33 13.74 3.21
CA LEU A 47 44.33 12.92 3.90
C LEU A 47 44.78 11.73 3.03
N ILE A 48 43.86 11.06 2.35
CA ILE A 48 44.17 9.97 1.41
C ILE A 48 45.05 10.53 0.27
N GLN A 49 44.69 11.67 -0.31
CA GLN A 49 45.46 12.29 -1.39
C GLN A 49 46.90 12.66 -0.98
N LYS A 50 47.11 13.00 0.30
CA LYS A 50 48.45 13.26 0.88
C LYS A 50 49.22 11.97 1.18
N ALA A 51 48.55 10.95 1.70
CA ALA A 51 49.18 9.72 2.15
C ALA A 51 49.45 8.74 1.00
N LYS A 52 48.68 8.77 -0.10
CA LYS A 52 48.73 7.77 -1.20
C LYS A 52 50.11 7.54 -1.85
N SER A 53 51.04 8.46 -1.69
CA SER A 53 52.40 8.35 -2.25
C SER A 53 53.41 7.70 -1.32
N SER A 54 53.04 7.38 -0.08
CA SER A 54 53.89 6.72 0.91
C SER A 54 53.13 5.56 1.55
N ASP A 55 53.76 4.38 1.50
CA ASP A 55 53.22 3.16 2.11
C ASP A 55 53.09 3.33 3.63
N GLU A 56 54.13 3.85 4.29
CA GLU A 56 54.07 4.14 5.74
C GLU A 56 53.00 5.18 6.09
N GLY A 57 52.77 6.16 5.21
CA GLY A 57 51.73 7.17 5.37
C GLY A 57 50.32 6.56 5.31
N MET A 58 50.07 5.63 4.40
CA MET A 58 48.79 4.91 4.29
C MET A 58 48.59 3.93 5.46
N ASP A 59 49.63 3.26 5.92
CA ASP A 59 49.57 2.39 7.11
C ASP A 59 49.26 3.20 8.38
N PHE A 60 49.88 4.37 8.53
CA PHE A 60 49.58 5.29 9.61
C PHE A 60 48.13 5.78 9.57
N LEU A 61 47.62 6.15 8.38
CA LEU A 61 46.24 6.59 8.19
C LEU A 61 45.26 5.47 8.56
N THR A 62 45.50 4.25 8.07
CA THR A 62 44.65 3.08 8.32
C THR A 62 44.63 2.74 9.81
N SER A 63 45.80 2.69 10.46
CA SER A 63 45.91 2.42 11.89
C SER A 63 45.19 3.49 12.72
N SER A 64 45.30 4.75 12.34
CA SER A 64 44.60 5.86 12.99
C SER A 64 43.08 5.73 12.88
N LEU A 65 42.57 5.34 11.70
CA LEU A 65 41.14 5.13 11.48
C LEU A 65 40.59 3.96 12.32
N SER A 66 41.30 2.84 12.39
CA SER A 66 40.92 1.70 13.24
C SER A 66 40.82 2.10 14.71
N ASN A 67 41.69 3.00 15.19
CA ASN A 67 41.62 3.50 16.57
C ASN A 67 40.39 4.38 16.85
N LEU A 68 39.75 4.96 15.82
CA LEU A 68 38.53 5.75 15.97
C LEU A 68 37.26 4.89 16.01
N GLU A 69 37.32 3.63 15.61
CA GLU A 69 36.14 2.75 15.53
C GLU A 69 35.52 2.51 16.91
N ALA A 70 36.35 2.11 17.89
CA ALA A 70 35.89 1.82 19.25
C ALA A 70 35.19 2.99 19.97
N PRO A 71 35.73 4.24 19.98
CA PRO A 71 35.02 5.37 20.59
C PRO A 71 33.73 5.72 19.83
N LEU A 72 33.70 5.60 18.50
CA LEU A 72 32.48 5.86 17.72
C LEU A 72 31.38 4.84 18.02
N GLN A 73 31.73 3.55 18.17
CA GLN A 73 30.78 2.50 18.54
C GLN A 73 30.21 2.68 19.96
N LYS A 74 30.93 3.36 20.86
CA LYS A 74 30.42 3.73 22.19
C LYS A 74 29.46 4.93 22.14
N MET A 75 29.72 5.90 21.27
CA MET A 75 28.88 7.09 21.11
C MET A 75 27.61 6.82 20.29
N VAL A 76 27.73 5.95 19.29
CA VAL A 76 26.62 5.49 18.47
C VAL A 76 26.45 4.01 18.79
N PRO A 77 25.51 3.64 19.69
CA PRO A 77 25.26 2.23 19.96
C PRO A 77 24.97 1.54 18.63
N SER A 78 25.65 0.42 18.37
CA SER A 78 25.34 -0.39 17.20
C SER A 78 23.94 -0.93 17.40
N VAL A 79 22.93 -0.21 16.90
CA VAL A 79 21.64 -0.81 16.63
C VAL A 79 21.93 -1.85 15.56
N SER A 80 22.10 -3.09 15.99
CA SER A 80 21.99 -4.26 15.13
C SER A 80 20.56 -4.25 14.62
N ASN A 81 20.30 -3.41 13.63
CA ASN A 81 19.00 -3.29 13.01
C ASN A 81 18.79 -4.62 12.32
N THR A 82 17.97 -5.48 12.94
CA THR A 82 17.47 -6.67 12.27
C THR A 82 16.79 -6.21 10.97
N LYS A 83 16.66 -7.12 10.00
CA LYS A 83 15.94 -6.77 8.76
C LYS A 83 14.56 -6.19 9.09
N GLN A 84 13.92 -6.71 10.14
CA GLN A 84 12.65 -6.22 10.67
C GLN A 84 12.74 -4.78 11.16
N ASP A 85 13.72 -4.41 12.00
CA ASP A 85 13.88 -3.02 12.49
C ASP A 85 14.04 -2.00 11.36
N LYS A 86 14.72 -2.39 10.26
CA LYS A 86 14.86 -1.54 9.07
C LYS A 86 13.52 -1.31 8.39
N PHE A 87 12.70 -2.35 8.24
CA PHE A 87 11.37 -2.24 7.65
C PHE A 87 10.43 -1.43 8.56
N GLU A 88 10.44 -1.69 9.86
CA GLU A 88 9.61 -0.98 10.83
C GLU A 88 9.96 0.50 10.91
N SER A 89 11.26 0.84 10.88
CA SER A 89 11.72 2.24 10.84
C SER A 89 11.34 2.95 9.55
N PHE A 90 11.37 2.24 8.41
CA PHE A 90 11.00 2.81 7.11
C PHE A 90 9.49 3.03 6.97
N ILE A 91 8.68 2.06 7.41
CA ILE A 91 7.21 2.14 7.36
C ILE A 91 6.68 3.04 8.49
N GLY A 92 7.43 3.20 9.59
CA GLY A 92 7.03 3.97 10.77
C GLY A 92 6.10 3.20 11.71
N THR A 93 5.92 1.89 11.49
CA THR A 93 5.02 1.04 12.27
C THR A 93 5.65 -0.32 12.53
N LYS A 94 5.41 -0.89 13.72
CA LYS A 94 5.84 -2.27 14.03
C LYS A 94 5.03 -3.27 13.21
N ILE A 95 5.70 -4.32 12.72
CA ILE A 95 5.00 -5.39 11.99
C ILE A 95 4.19 -6.20 13.02
N PRO A 96 2.86 -6.27 12.88
CA PRO A 96 2.05 -7.05 13.82
C PRO A 96 2.40 -8.53 13.73
N SER A 97 2.54 -9.19 14.88
CA SER A 97 2.90 -10.61 14.98
C SER A 97 1.79 -11.55 14.49
N ASP A 98 0.55 -11.07 14.51
CA ASP A 98 -0.62 -11.81 14.03
C ASP A 98 -1.46 -10.89 13.12
N VAL A 99 -1.88 -11.43 11.99
CA VAL A 99 -2.70 -10.74 11.00
C VAL A 99 -3.91 -11.62 10.73
N THR A 100 -5.06 -11.22 11.27
CA THR A 100 -6.34 -11.87 10.95
C THR A 100 -6.79 -11.45 9.56
N ILE A 101 -6.46 -12.26 8.55
CA ILE A 101 -6.93 -12.06 7.18
C ILE A 101 -8.37 -12.58 7.10
N HIS A 102 -9.34 -11.67 7.03
CA HIS A 102 -10.71 -12.04 6.74
C HIS A 102 -10.85 -12.43 5.26
N PRO A 103 -11.68 -13.43 4.92
CA PRO A 103 -12.02 -13.69 3.53
C PRO A 103 -12.57 -12.41 2.89
N PRO A 104 -12.26 -12.15 1.61
CA PRO A 104 -12.81 -11.00 0.91
C PRO A 104 -14.32 -10.97 1.09
N ASN A 105 -14.84 -9.84 1.54
CA ASN A 105 -16.28 -9.68 1.67
C ASN A 105 -16.89 -9.90 0.27
N ASP A 106 -17.92 -10.73 0.18
CA ASP A 106 -18.55 -11.15 -1.07
C ASP A 106 -18.78 -9.92 -1.96
N LEU A 107 -17.89 -9.72 -2.94
CA LEU A 107 -17.93 -8.53 -3.77
C LEU A 107 -19.21 -8.62 -4.57
N LYS A 108 -20.09 -7.62 -4.45
CA LYS A 108 -21.22 -7.45 -5.36
C LYS A 108 -20.65 -7.11 -6.74
N SER A 109 -20.24 -8.13 -7.48
CA SER A 109 -19.79 -7.96 -8.85
C SER A 109 -20.92 -7.29 -9.63
N LYS A 110 -20.54 -6.32 -10.48
CA LYS A 110 -21.45 -5.71 -11.46
C LYS A 110 -22.01 -6.86 -12.32
N GLY A 111 -23.22 -7.30 -12.04
CA GLY A 111 -23.81 -8.50 -12.65
C GLY A 111 -24.78 -9.25 -11.74
N ARG A 112 -24.65 -9.14 -10.42
CA ARG A 112 -25.64 -9.69 -9.45
C ARG A 112 -26.83 -8.73 -9.19
N CYS A 113 -27.06 -7.77 -10.07
CA CYS A 113 -28.31 -7.00 -10.03
C CYS A 113 -29.40 -7.83 -10.68
N LYS A 114 -30.46 -8.17 -9.95
CA LYS A 114 -31.67 -8.73 -10.56
C LYS A 114 -32.13 -7.75 -11.65
N ARG A 115 -32.31 -8.24 -12.87
CA ARG A 115 -32.77 -7.42 -14.01
C ARG A 115 -33.96 -6.57 -13.59
N ILE A 116 -33.86 -5.25 -13.79
CA ILE A 116 -34.97 -4.33 -13.58
C ILE A 116 -36.08 -4.73 -14.56
N LYS A 117 -37.24 -5.11 -14.01
CA LYS A 117 -38.41 -5.50 -14.79
C LYS A 117 -39.09 -4.24 -15.35
N LYS A 118 -39.51 -4.28 -16.62
CA LYS A 118 -40.33 -3.21 -17.21
C LYS A 118 -41.73 -3.26 -16.57
N SER A 119 -42.46 -2.15 -16.42
CA SER A 119 -43.79 -2.15 -15.77
C SER A 119 -44.76 -3.23 -16.28
N LYS A 120 -44.69 -3.56 -17.58
CA LYS A 120 -45.50 -4.63 -18.21
C LYS A 120 -45.20 -6.05 -17.69
N GLU A 121 -44.02 -6.27 -17.13
CA GLU A 121 -43.59 -7.53 -16.50
C GLU A 121 -43.88 -7.56 -14.99
N ILE A 122 -44.10 -6.40 -14.36
CA ILE A 122 -44.42 -6.28 -12.93
C ILE A 122 -45.92 -6.54 -12.72
N SER A 123 -46.77 -6.23 -13.70
CA SER A 123 -48.23 -6.20 -13.57
C SER A 123 -48.97 -7.47 -14.00
N LYS A 124 -48.31 -8.62 -14.14
CA LYS A 124 -48.99 -9.88 -14.43
C LYS A 124 -48.51 -10.96 -13.47
N GLY A 125 -49.29 -11.18 -12.40
CA GLY A 125 -49.27 -12.48 -11.73
C GLY A 125 -49.44 -13.59 -12.77
N ARG A 126 -48.92 -14.80 -12.50
CA ARG A 126 -49.02 -15.90 -13.47
C ARG A 126 -50.50 -16.05 -13.85
N ALA A 127 -50.81 -16.10 -15.14
CA ALA A 127 -52.19 -16.23 -15.58
C ALA A 127 -52.77 -17.53 -15.01
N THR A 128 -53.95 -17.46 -14.41
CA THR A 128 -54.69 -18.66 -14.01
C THR A 128 -55.02 -19.46 -15.26
N ARG A 129 -54.94 -20.78 -15.16
CA ARG A 129 -55.28 -21.71 -16.24
C ARG A 129 -56.01 -22.91 -15.66
N THR A 130 -56.83 -23.55 -16.47
CA THR A 130 -57.53 -24.76 -16.08
C THR A 130 -56.57 -25.94 -16.15
N CYS A 131 -56.36 -26.61 -15.02
CA CYS A 131 -55.52 -27.80 -14.93
C CYS A 131 -56.24 -28.98 -15.57
N SER A 132 -55.61 -29.70 -16.50
CA SER A 132 -56.25 -30.87 -17.14
C SER A 132 -56.43 -32.06 -16.19
N LYS A 133 -55.66 -32.15 -15.10
CA LYS A 133 -55.73 -33.27 -14.15
C LYS A 133 -56.88 -33.14 -13.14
N CYS A 134 -57.09 -31.96 -12.56
CA CYS A 134 -58.16 -31.72 -11.58
C CYS A 134 -59.33 -30.88 -12.13
N LYS A 135 -59.22 -30.39 -13.37
CA LYS A 135 -60.19 -29.49 -14.04
C LYS A 135 -60.47 -28.17 -13.30
N GLN A 136 -59.68 -27.82 -12.30
CA GLN A 136 -59.82 -26.56 -11.57
C GLN A 136 -58.96 -25.46 -12.22
N THR A 137 -59.48 -24.23 -12.20
CA THR A 137 -58.75 -23.04 -12.67
C THR A 137 -57.93 -22.47 -11.52
N GLY A 138 -56.62 -22.39 -11.70
CA GLY A 138 -55.73 -21.90 -10.66
C GLY A 138 -54.34 -21.53 -11.18
N GLN A 139 -53.42 -21.29 -10.24
CA GLN A 139 -52.01 -20.96 -10.49
C GLN A 139 -51.16 -22.22 -10.78
N HIS A 140 -51.76 -23.31 -11.27
CA HIS A 140 -51.11 -24.59 -11.53
C HIS A 140 -51.58 -25.21 -12.87
N ASP A 141 -50.79 -26.12 -13.42
CA ASP A 141 -51.06 -27.00 -14.55
C ASP A 141 -51.02 -28.48 -14.12
N ALA A 142 -51.17 -29.40 -15.06
CA ALA A 142 -51.19 -30.84 -14.74
C ALA A 142 -49.89 -31.37 -14.10
N ARG A 143 -48.75 -30.72 -14.34
CA ARG A 143 -47.43 -31.17 -13.87
C ARG A 143 -47.18 -30.79 -12.42
N ASN A 144 -47.76 -29.68 -11.98
CA ASN A 144 -47.65 -29.17 -10.60
C ASN A 144 -49.03 -29.16 -9.89
N CYS A 145 -49.94 -30.03 -10.32
CA CYS A 145 -51.27 -30.16 -9.73
C CYS A 145 -51.15 -30.66 -8.28
N PRO A 146 -51.71 -29.95 -7.28
CA PRO A 146 -51.68 -30.39 -5.88
C PRO A 146 -52.53 -31.65 -5.66
N ASN A 147 -53.56 -31.85 -6.49
CA ASN A 147 -54.38 -33.06 -6.51
C ASN A 147 -53.75 -34.16 -7.38
N LYS A 148 -52.42 -34.14 -7.56
CA LYS A 148 -51.70 -35.29 -8.11
C LYS A 148 -51.71 -36.35 -7.02
N SER A 149 -52.82 -37.07 -6.89
CA SER A 149 -52.86 -38.28 -6.08
C SER A 149 -51.64 -39.12 -6.47
N GLU A 150 -50.82 -39.44 -5.47
CA GLU A 150 -49.85 -40.51 -5.55
C GLU A 150 -50.65 -41.77 -5.87
N GLN A 151 -50.67 -42.13 -7.14
CA GLN A 151 -51.11 -43.44 -7.57
C GLN A 151 -49.84 -44.27 -7.64
N THR A 152 -49.76 -45.20 -6.69
CA THR A 152 -48.95 -46.41 -6.68
C THR A 152 -49.02 -47.14 -8.03
#